data_AF-A0A7X8N6Q8-F1
#
_entry.id   AF-A0A7X8N6Q8-F1
#
_cell.length_a   1.000
_cell.length_b   1.000
_cell.length_c   1.000
_cell.angle_alpha   90.00
_cell.angle_beta   90.00
_cell.angle_gamma   90.00
#
_symmetry.space_group_name_H-M   'P 1'
#
loop_
_entity.id
_entity.type
_entity.pdbx_description
1 polymer ?
#
loop_
_entity_poly.entity_id
_entity_poly.type
_entity_poly.pdbx_seq_one_letter_code
_entity_poly.pdbx_strand_id
1 'polypeptide(L)'
;MSIINFTIPSDASILKDINNVIGERFIKFIGRGSVCQNIHETIYVRTFQGDDEILRKIVYQKKGTKWVYQTVEVIKLKKSS
;
A
#
# COMPACT_ATOMS: atom_id res chain seq x y z
N MET A 1 -7.48 29.43 -4.72
CA MET A 1 -7.63 28.22 -3.88
C MET A 1 -6.35 27.41 -4.05
N SER A 2 -5.55 27.21 -3.00
CA SER A 2 -4.42 26.29 -3.14
C SER A 2 -4.98 24.88 -3.17
N ILE A 3 -4.66 24.14 -4.23
CA ILE A 3 -4.70 22.68 -4.18
C ILE A 3 -3.78 22.34 -3.01
N ILE A 4 -4.36 21.89 -1.90
CA ILE A 4 -3.58 21.25 -0.84
C ILE A 4 -2.85 20.14 -1.57
N ASN A 5 -1.52 20.25 -1.69
CA ASN A 5 -0.71 19.28 -2.42
C ASN A 5 -1.02 17.90 -1.83
N PHE A 6 -1.83 17.12 -2.56
CA PHE A 6 -2.24 15.81 -2.13
C PHE A 6 -1.08 14.88 -2.46
N THR A 7 -0.21 14.66 -1.48
CA THR A 7 0.87 13.71 -1.59
C THR A 7 0.35 12.31 -1.29
N ILE A 8 0.89 11.32 -1.98
CA ILE A 8 0.76 9.89 -1.64
C ILE A 8 2.15 9.36 -1.22
N PRO A 9 2.23 8.20 -0.53
CA PRO A 9 3.52 7.54 -0.34
C PRO A 9 4.20 7.29 -1.69
N SER A 10 5.50 7.54 -1.76
CA SER A 10 6.29 7.21 -2.94
C SER A 10 6.42 5.70 -3.09
N ASP A 11 6.58 5.22 -4.33
CA ASP A 11 6.83 3.79 -4.58
C ASP A 11 8.07 3.28 -3.82
N ALA A 12 9.13 4.10 -3.71
CA ALA A 12 10.33 3.74 -2.94
C ALA A 12 10.05 3.54 -1.44
N SER A 13 9.26 4.44 -0.83
CA SER A 13 8.84 4.26 0.56
C SER A 13 7.96 3.01 0.74
N ILE A 14 7.07 2.75 -0.22
CA ILE A 14 6.19 1.58 -0.16
C ILE A 14 7.01 0.29 -0.25
N LEU A 15 7.96 0.22 -1.18
CA LEU A 15 8.85 -0.94 -1.32
C LEU A 15 9.66 -1.19 -0.06
N LYS A 16 10.19 -0.12 0.58
CA LYS A 16 10.90 -0.23 1.85
C LYS A 16 10.02 -0.85 2.94
N ASP A 17 8.79 -0.37 3.09
CA ASP A 17 7.88 -0.89 4.12
C ASP A 17 7.47 -2.34 3.84
N ILE A 18 7.20 -2.69 2.58
CA ILE A 18 6.92 -4.08 2.19
C ILE A 18 8.11 -4.98 2.52
N ASN A 19 9.33 -4.59 2.13
CA ASN A 19 10.55 -5.34 2.45
C ASN A 19 10.73 -5.54 3.96
N ASN A 20 10.41 -4.52 4.77
CA ASN A 20 10.51 -4.64 6.23
C ASN A 20 9.46 -5.60 6.83
N VAL A 21 8.30 -5.77 6.19
CA VAL A 21 7.18 -6.55 6.72
C VAL A 21 7.22 -8.01 6.27
N ILE A 22 7.53 -8.28 5.00
CA ILE A 22 7.49 -9.63 4.43
C ILE A 22 8.85 -10.14 3.93
N GLY A 23 9.87 -9.28 3.79
CA GLY A 23 11.23 -9.71 3.45
C GLY A 23 11.41 -10.34 2.06
N GLU A 24 10.48 -10.12 1.13
CA GLU A 24 10.53 -10.71 -0.22
C GLU A 24 11.53 -9.99 -1.12
N ARG A 25 12.14 -10.74 -2.06
CA ARG A 25 13.16 -10.18 -2.95
C ARG A 25 12.54 -9.50 -4.16
N PHE A 26 11.43 -10.04 -4.66
CA PHE A 26 10.70 -9.44 -5.76
C PHE A 26 9.31 -9.00 -5.32
N ILE A 27 9.01 -7.74 -5.64
CA ILE A 27 7.70 -7.13 -5.42
C ILE A 27 7.24 -6.55 -6.74
N LYS A 28 6.03 -6.93 -7.16
CA LYS A 28 5.38 -6.38 -8.33
C LYS A 28 4.13 -5.62 -7.92
N PHE A 29 4.08 -4.31 -8.20
CA PHE A 29 2.85 -3.55 -8.01
C PHE A 29 1.78 -3.96 -9.02
N ILE A 30 0.55 -4.13 -8.53
CA ILE A 30 -0.59 -4.55 -9.34
C ILE A 30 -1.56 -3.38 -9.46
N GLY A 31 -1.85 -2.98 -10.70
CA GLY A 31 -2.79 -1.89 -11.00
C GLY A 31 -2.31 -0.52 -10.53
N ARG A 32 -3.25 0.36 -10.14
CA ARG A 32 -3.00 1.70 -9.59
C ARG A 32 -3.22 1.71 -8.07
N GLY A 33 -2.54 2.62 -7.37
CA GLY A 33 -2.85 2.90 -5.97
C GLY A 33 -4.21 3.58 -5.87
N SER A 34 -4.89 3.39 -4.74
CA SER A 34 -6.19 4.02 -4.47
C SER A 34 -6.13 4.86 -3.22
N VAL A 35 -6.84 5.99 -3.26
CA VAL A 35 -7.03 6.89 -2.11
C VAL A 35 -8.50 6.86 -1.74
N CYS A 36 -8.79 6.54 -0.49
CA CYS A 36 -10.13 6.58 0.08
C CYS A 36 -10.16 7.64 1.18
N GLN A 37 -10.99 8.67 1.03
CA GLN A 37 -11.11 9.75 2.00
C GLN A 37 -12.55 9.85 2.50
N ASN A 38 -12.72 9.93 3.82
CA ASN A 38 -13.97 10.29 4.48
C ASN A 38 -13.72 11.43 5.49
N ILE A 39 -14.76 11.81 6.25
CA ILE A 39 -14.67 12.91 7.23
C ILE A 39 -13.74 12.61 8.42
N HIS A 40 -13.49 11.33 8.71
CA HIS A 40 -12.68 10.89 9.84
C HIS A 40 -11.24 10.57 9.45
N GLU A 41 -11.02 10.06 8.25
CA GLU A 41 -9.70 9.59 7.84
C GLU A 41 -9.46 9.64 6.33
N THR A 42 -8.18 9.55 5.97
CA THR A 42 -7.73 9.33 4.60
C THR A 42 -6.81 8.12 4.57
N ILE A 43 -7.14 7.15 3.72
CA ILE A 43 -6.42 5.90 3.54
C ILE A 43 -5.85 5.84 2.13
N TYR A 44 -4.62 5.36 2.00
CA TYR A 44 -4.02 4.98 0.73
C TYR A 44 -3.76 3.48 0.71
N VAL A 45 -4.13 2.82 -0.38
CA VAL A 45 -4.00 1.38 -0.56
C VAL A 45 -3.21 1.10 -1.83
N ARG A 46 -2.23 0.20 -1.72
CA ARG A 46 -1.45 -0.29 -2.85
C ARG A 46 -1.47 -1.81 -2.88
N THR A 47 -1.91 -2.38 -4.01
CA THR A 47 -1.87 -3.82 -4.22
C THR A 47 -0.54 -4.23 -4.82
N PHE A 48 0.02 -5.32 -4.34
CA PHE A 48 1.26 -5.89 -4.84
C PHE A 48 1.23 -7.42 -4.78
N GLN A 49 2.15 -8.03 -5.52
CA GLN A 49 2.37 -9.46 -5.54
C GLN A 49 3.84 -9.75 -5.24
N GLY A 50 4.04 -10.74 -4.37
CA GLY A 50 5.33 -11.26 -3.97
C GLY A 50 5.87 -12.38 -4.84
N ASP A 51 7.05 -12.88 -4.46
CA ASP A 51 7.66 -14.10 -5.02
C ASP A 51 6.77 -15.34 -4.87
N ASP A 52 5.98 -15.39 -3.81
CA ASP A 52 5.05 -16.48 -3.51
C ASP A 52 3.75 -16.43 -4.33
N GLU A 53 3.67 -15.48 -5.27
CA GLU A 53 2.51 -15.18 -6.10
C GLU A 53 1.25 -14.77 -5.30
N ILE A 54 1.34 -14.55 -3.98
CA ILE A 54 0.20 -14.15 -3.15
C ILE A 54 -0.09 -12.67 -3.36
N LEU A 55 -1.36 -12.36 -3.67
CA LEU A 55 -1.81 -10.98 -3.83
C LEU A 55 -2.05 -10.36 -2.46
N ARG A 56 -1.35 -9.27 -2.16
CA ARG A 56 -1.44 -8.52 -0.91
C ARG A 56 -1.79 -7.07 -1.18
N LYS A 57 -2.36 -6.39 -0.19
CA LYS A 57 -2.45 -4.93 -0.17
C LYS A 57 -1.71 -4.40 1.04
N ILE A 58 -0.99 -3.31 0.84
CA ILE A 58 -0.45 -2.50 1.92
C ILE A 58 -1.34 -1.26 2.10
N VAL A 59 -1.62 -0.95 3.36
CA VAL A 59 -2.55 0.10 3.76
C VAL A 59 -1.80 1.17 4.55
N TYR A 60 -2.03 2.42 4.18
CA TYR A 60 -1.49 3.61 4.82
C TYR A 60 -2.61 4.51 5.29
N GLN A 61 -2.45 5.12 6.46
CA GLN A 61 -3.37 6.15 6.95
C GLN A 61 -2.65 7.51 6.99
N LYS A 62 -3.32 8.56 6.55
CA LYS A 62 -2.81 9.92 6.62
C LYS A 62 -2.98 10.46 8.04
N LYS A 63 -1.87 10.89 8.66
CA LYS A 63 -1.83 11.59 9.94
C LYS A 63 -1.19 12.96 9.73
N GLY A 64 -2.02 14.00 9.65
CA GLY A 64 -1.59 15.34 9.27
C GLY A 64 -1.03 15.37 7.84
N THR A 65 0.26 15.70 7.71
CA THR A 65 0.98 15.73 6.42
C THR A 65 1.71 14.43 6.08
N LYS A 66 1.70 13.44 6.99
CA LYS A 66 2.47 12.19 6.84
C LYS A 66 1.55 11.02 6.54
N TRP A 67 2.06 10.07 5.75
CA TRP A 67 1.45 8.76 5.60
C TRP A 67 2.13 7.78 6.55
N VAL A 68 1.32 7.05 7.30
CA VAL A 68 1.79 6.09 8.29
C VAL A 68 1.32 4.70 7.86
N TYR A 69 2.27 3.77 7.78
CA TYR A 69 1.97 2.35 7.56
C TYR A 69 1.00 1.84 8.63
N GLN A 70 -0.04 1.13 8.21
CA GLN A 70 -1.02 0.51 9.09
C GLN A 70 -0.87 -1.01 9.08
N THR A 71 -1.02 -1.63 7.91
CA THR A 71 -1.06 -3.09 7.81
C THR A 71 -0.75 -3.58 6.39
N VAL A 72 -0.39 -4.85 6.29
CA VAL A 72 -0.38 -5.65 5.06
C VAL A 72 -1.45 -6.73 5.20
N GLU A 73 -2.35 -6.81 4.23
CA GLU A 73 -3.43 -7.80 4.20
C GLU A 73 -3.31 -8.69 2.96
N VAL A 74 -3.57 -9.99 3.13
CA VAL A 74 -3.68 -10.94 2.03
C VAL A 74 -5.06 -10.79 1.38
N ILE A 75 -5.10 -10.53 0.07
CA ILE A 75 -6.34 -10.37 -0.69
C ILE A 75 -6.75 -11.70 -1.34
N LYS A 76 -5.77 -12.48 -1.83
CA LYS A 76 -6.05 -13.75 -2.51
C LYS A 76 -4.90 -14.72 -2.31
N LEU A 77 -5.23 -15.87 -1.72
CA LEU A 77 -4.36 -17.04 -1.70
C LEU A 77 -4.51 -17.77 -3.04
N LYS A 78 -3.40 -18.27 -3.59
CA LYS A 78 -3.45 -19.18 -4.74
C LYS A 78 -4.28 -20.40 -4.33
N LYS A 79 -5.40 -20.63 -5.01
CA LYS A 79 -6.05 -21.96 -4.96
C LYS A 79 -5.10 -22.90 -5.70
N SER A 80 -4.40 -23.75 -4.96
CA SER A 80 -3.77 -24.94 -5.55
C SER A 80 -4.88 -25.70 -6.26
N SER A 81 -4.81 -25.75 -7.59
CA SER A 81 -5.63 -26.62 -8.44
C SER A 81 -4.83 -27.86 -8.77
#